data_AF-A0A6A2YV97-F1
#
_entry.id   AF-A0A6A2YV97-F1
#
_cell.length_a   1.000
_cell.length_b   1.000
_cell.length_c   1.000
_cell.angle_alpha   90.00
_cell.angle_beta   90.00
_cell.angle_gamma   90.00
#
_symmetry.space_group_name_H-M   'P 1'
#
loop_
_entity.id
_entity.type
_entity.pdbx_description
1 polymer ?
#
loop_
_entity_poly.entity_id
_entity_poly.type
_entity_poly.pdbx_seq_one_letter_code
_entity_poly.pdbx_strand_id
1 'polypeptide(L)'
;MKTTSASVILFFVMFGLANAANNAVLDINGDYVVTGVPYYVMSGIWDEGDGDVDGGGGLAIGRESGRKCPEIVVQRQSDADFGNPVIFSNADHNDDVVRVSSDVNLKFTGKRDRLCQTSTVWKVQNIDDSTEKRFVELGGEEGNPGCDTKQSWFKIEETGTERMRMYKFKYCPSVCGSSATDCNEIERAEDEDGQMRLALSEGEGEGAWPWVFLKANEPRSRIRQVVRA
;
A
#
# COMPACT_ATOMS: atom_id res chain seq x y z
N MET A 1 -1.42 73.28 16.08
CA MET A 1 -1.11 71.97 16.69
C MET A 1 -1.58 70.89 15.73
N LYS A 2 -0.67 70.07 15.19
CA LYS A 2 -1.01 68.94 14.31
C LYS A 2 -1.07 67.68 15.16
N THR A 3 -2.25 67.09 15.30
CA THR A 3 -2.45 65.84 16.05
C THR A 3 -2.24 64.66 15.10
N THR A 4 -1.13 63.94 15.28
CA THR A 4 -0.82 62.72 14.53
C THR A 4 -1.52 61.55 15.22
N SER A 5 -2.47 60.90 14.53
CA SER A 5 -3.14 59.71 15.02
C SER A 5 -2.31 58.48 14.66
N ALA A 6 -1.90 57.68 15.64
CA ALA A 6 -1.14 56.45 15.43
C ALA A 6 -2.12 55.27 15.32
N SER A 7 -2.19 54.63 14.16
CA SER A 7 -2.91 53.37 13.97
C SER A 7 -2.08 52.20 14.49
N VAL A 8 -2.62 51.45 15.45
CA VAL A 8 -2.08 50.17 15.91
C VAL A 8 -2.68 49.08 15.04
N ILE A 9 -1.90 48.56 14.08
CA ILE A 9 -2.28 47.38 13.29
C ILE A 9 -1.87 46.15 14.09
N LEU A 10 -2.85 45.46 14.66
CA LEU A 10 -2.65 44.19 15.36
C LEU A 10 -2.48 43.08 14.32
N PHE A 11 -1.24 42.70 14.01
CA PHE A 11 -0.93 41.50 13.22
C PHE A 11 -1.27 40.26 14.06
N PHE A 12 -2.44 39.67 13.84
CA PHE A 12 -2.71 38.30 14.26
C PHE A 12 -1.85 37.37 13.40
N VAL A 13 -0.69 36.99 13.93
CA VAL A 13 0.08 35.88 13.38
C VAL A 13 -0.68 34.61 13.74
N MET A 14 -1.57 34.18 12.83
CA MET A 14 -2.07 32.81 12.81
C MET A 14 -0.86 31.91 12.56
N PHE A 15 -0.25 31.43 13.65
CA PHE A 15 0.61 30.26 13.58
C PHE A 15 -0.27 29.11 13.06
N GLY A 16 -0.12 28.80 11.77
CA GLY A 16 -0.73 27.63 11.18
C GLY A 16 -0.26 26.40 11.95
N LEU A 17 -1.18 25.76 12.68
CA LEU A 17 -1.05 24.35 13.00
C LEU A 17 -0.95 23.63 11.65
N ALA A 18 0.25 23.14 11.32
CA ALA A 18 0.43 22.26 10.18
C ALA A 18 -0.47 21.04 10.42
N ASN A 19 -1.52 20.91 9.62
CA ASN A 19 -2.45 19.79 9.67
C ASN A 19 -1.69 18.49 9.38
N ALA A 20 -1.41 17.71 10.42
CA ALA A 20 -1.07 16.28 10.27
C ALA A 20 -2.17 15.50 9.52
N ALA A 21 -3.36 16.07 9.31
CA ALA A 21 -4.41 15.50 8.47
C ALA A 21 -4.08 15.47 6.96
N ASN A 22 -3.11 16.27 6.48
CA ASN A 22 -2.94 16.49 5.03
C ASN A 22 -2.27 15.33 4.26
N ASN A 23 -1.70 14.33 4.94
CA ASN A 23 -1.00 13.22 4.27
C ASN A 23 -1.38 11.84 4.83
N ALA A 24 -2.52 11.71 5.51
CA ALA A 24 -3.00 10.41 5.96
C ALA A 24 -3.48 9.56 4.77
N VAL A 25 -3.14 8.28 4.77
CA VAL A 25 -3.80 7.28 3.92
C VAL A 25 -5.20 7.03 4.48
N LEU A 26 -6.20 7.01 3.61
CA LEU A 26 -7.60 6.82 3.99
C LEU A 26 -8.11 5.47 3.50
N ASP A 27 -9.01 4.88 4.29
CA ASP A 27 -9.81 3.76 3.83
C ASP A 27 -10.98 4.22 2.95
N ILE A 28 -11.74 3.26 2.42
CA ILE A 28 -12.88 3.53 1.53
C ILE A 28 -13.98 4.37 2.18
N ASN A 29 -14.05 4.41 3.51
CA ASN A 29 -15.02 5.21 4.27
C ASN A 29 -14.50 6.62 4.56
N GLY A 30 -13.24 6.91 4.21
CA GLY A 30 -12.59 8.18 4.48
C GLY A 30 -11.97 8.28 5.88
N ASP A 31 -11.95 7.18 6.64
CA ASP A 31 -11.25 7.12 7.92
C ASP A 31 -9.75 6.90 7.70
N TYR A 32 -8.95 7.26 8.69
CA TYR A 32 -7.50 7.02 8.63
C TYR A 32 -7.20 5.51 8.64
N VAL A 33 -6.29 5.11 7.75
CA VAL A 33 -5.62 3.83 7.88
C VAL A 33 -4.63 3.94 9.04
N VAL A 34 -4.80 3.07 10.04
CA VAL A 34 -3.97 3.08 11.26
C VAL A 34 -3.20 1.78 11.42
N THR A 35 -2.07 1.87 12.11
CA THR A 35 -1.23 0.71 12.43
C THR A 35 -1.95 -0.27 13.36
N GLY A 36 -1.56 -1.54 13.33
CA GLY A 36 -2.14 -2.58 14.21
C GLY A 36 -3.57 -3.03 13.88
N VAL A 37 -4.28 -2.34 12.99
CA VAL A 37 -5.64 -2.69 12.54
C VAL A 37 -5.58 -3.45 11.21
N PRO A 38 -6.37 -4.54 11.03
CA PRO A 38 -6.40 -5.28 9.77
C PRO A 38 -7.23 -4.58 8.70
N TYR A 39 -6.68 -4.47 7.48
CA TYR A 39 -7.36 -3.97 6.28
C TYR A 39 -7.22 -4.95 5.13
N TYR A 40 -8.26 -5.15 4.33
CA TYR A 40 -8.11 -5.77 3.01
C TYR A 40 -7.57 -4.73 2.04
N VAL A 41 -6.62 -5.14 1.20
CA VAL A 41 -6.12 -4.34 0.07
C VAL A 41 -6.84 -4.83 -1.17
N MET A 42 -7.80 -4.06 -1.64
CA MET A 42 -8.65 -4.40 -2.79
C MET A 42 -8.21 -3.64 -4.02
N SER A 43 -8.38 -4.24 -5.19
CA SER A 43 -8.23 -3.51 -6.44
C SER A 43 -9.13 -2.28 -6.47
N GLY A 44 -8.57 -1.15 -6.90
CA GLY A 44 -9.33 0.08 -7.18
C GLY A 44 -10.04 0.04 -8.53
N ILE A 45 -9.67 -0.90 -9.41
CA ILE A 45 -10.38 -1.17 -10.66
C ILE A 45 -11.33 -2.32 -10.37
N TRP A 46 -12.63 -2.04 -10.38
CA TRP A 46 -13.68 -3.06 -10.40
C TRP A 46 -14.21 -3.18 -11.81
N ASP A 47 -14.68 -4.36 -12.19
CA ASP A 47 -15.32 -4.57 -13.49
C ASP A 47 -16.59 -3.69 -13.56
N GLU A 48 -16.60 -2.71 -14.47
CA GLU A 48 -17.77 -1.88 -14.75
C GLU A 48 -18.74 -2.59 -15.72
N GLY A 49 -18.43 -3.82 -16.14
CA GLY A 49 -19.26 -4.65 -17.02
C GLY A 49 -18.99 -4.47 -18.51
N ASP A 50 -18.01 -3.64 -18.89
CA ASP A 50 -17.61 -3.39 -20.28
C ASP A 50 -16.49 -4.34 -20.77
N GLY A 51 -15.96 -5.23 -19.91
CA GLY A 51 -15.17 -6.40 -20.31
C GLY A 51 -13.72 -6.17 -20.74
N ASP A 52 -13.21 -4.94 -20.71
CA ASP A 52 -11.87 -4.62 -21.26
C ASP A 52 -10.71 -4.68 -20.24
N VAL A 53 -10.97 -4.70 -18.92
CA VAL A 53 -9.92 -4.86 -17.89
C VAL A 53 -10.40 -5.74 -16.74
N ASP A 54 -9.76 -6.91 -16.54
CA ASP A 54 -9.96 -7.68 -15.32
C ASP A 54 -9.30 -6.96 -14.13
N GLY A 55 -10.16 -6.30 -13.35
CA GLY A 55 -9.77 -5.53 -12.18
C GLY A 55 -9.16 -6.40 -11.09
N GLY A 56 -9.53 -7.67 -11.00
CA GLY A 56 -9.11 -8.57 -9.94
C GLY A 56 -9.69 -8.23 -8.56
N GLY A 57 -9.44 -9.14 -7.62
CA GLY A 57 -9.83 -9.04 -6.21
C GLY A 57 -8.77 -8.43 -5.31
N GLY A 58 -8.83 -8.84 -4.05
CA GLY A 58 -7.89 -8.42 -3.02
C GLY A 58 -6.58 -9.18 -3.05
N LEU A 59 -5.61 -8.65 -2.31
CA LEU A 59 -4.30 -9.27 -2.14
C LEU A 59 -4.34 -10.41 -1.13
N ALA A 60 -3.62 -11.48 -1.42
CA ALA A 60 -3.63 -12.69 -0.64
C ALA A 60 -2.26 -13.37 -0.56
N ILE A 61 -2.17 -14.35 0.32
CA ILE A 61 -1.06 -15.29 0.39
C ILE A 61 -1.22 -16.32 -0.74
N GLY A 62 -0.20 -16.42 -1.60
CA GLY A 62 -0.09 -17.41 -2.67
C GLY A 62 1.12 -18.33 -2.48
N ARG A 63 1.27 -19.32 -3.36
CA ARG A 63 2.38 -20.28 -3.36
C ARG A 63 2.76 -20.62 -4.79
N GLU A 64 4.06 -20.68 -5.05
CA GLU A 64 4.57 -21.20 -6.32
C GLU A 64 4.51 -22.74 -6.31
N SER A 65 4.37 -23.33 -7.49
CA SER A 65 4.36 -24.78 -7.70
C SER A 65 5.76 -25.37 -7.42
N GLY A 66 6.81 -24.68 -7.86
CA GLY A 66 8.21 -25.10 -7.72
C GLY A 66 8.83 -24.80 -6.35
N ARG A 67 8.32 -23.79 -5.63
CA ARG A 67 8.86 -23.34 -4.34
C ARG A 67 7.74 -22.99 -3.37
N LYS A 68 7.55 -23.87 -2.37
CA LYS A 68 6.46 -23.72 -1.40
C LYS A 68 6.66 -22.58 -0.40
N CYS A 69 7.91 -22.25 -0.06
CA CYS A 69 8.26 -21.22 0.93
C CYS A 69 9.50 -20.40 0.49
N PRO A 70 9.60 -19.11 0.86
CA PRO A 70 8.51 -18.30 1.43
C PRO A 70 7.31 -18.24 0.48
N GLU A 71 6.14 -18.03 1.07
CA GLU A 71 4.94 -17.77 0.29
C GLU A 71 5.03 -16.42 -0.43
N ILE A 72 4.18 -16.24 -1.44
CA ILE A 72 4.22 -15.07 -2.33
C ILE A 72 3.01 -14.16 -2.12
N VAL A 73 3.11 -12.92 -2.58
CA VAL A 73 1.99 -11.97 -2.62
C VAL A 73 1.30 -12.08 -3.97
N VAL A 74 0.02 -12.45 -3.97
CA VAL A 74 -0.79 -12.59 -5.18
C VAL A 74 -2.05 -11.73 -5.12
N GLN A 75 -2.54 -11.30 -6.28
CA GLN A 75 -3.88 -10.75 -6.43
C GLN A 75 -4.87 -11.86 -6.77
N ARG A 76 -6.02 -11.88 -6.11
CA ARG A 76 -7.13 -12.78 -6.48
C ARG A 76 -7.75 -12.34 -7.81
N GLN A 77 -8.34 -13.28 -8.55
CA GLN A 77 -8.99 -12.99 -9.83
C GLN A 77 -10.38 -12.36 -9.65
N SER A 78 -11.17 -12.81 -8.66
CA SER A 78 -12.53 -12.30 -8.46
C SER A 78 -12.54 -11.11 -7.50
N ASP A 79 -13.20 -10.03 -7.89
CA ASP A 79 -13.52 -8.85 -7.06
C ASP A 79 -14.29 -9.20 -5.76
N ALA A 80 -14.98 -10.35 -5.74
CA ALA A 80 -15.67 -10.89 -4.58
C ALA A 80 -14.73 -11.58 -3.57
N ASP A 81 -13.50 -11.91 -3.95
CA ASP A 81 -12.48 -12.48 -3.06
C ASP A 81 -11.57 -11.37 -2.52
N PHE A 82 -11.71 -11.10 -1.23
CA PHE A 82 -10.99 -10.03 -0.54
C PHE A 82 -9.55 -10.41 -0.19
N GLY A 83 -9.20 -11.70 -0.31
CA GLY A 83 -7.89 -12.20 0.05
C GLY A 83 -7.64 -12.16 1.57
N ASN A 84 -6.41 -11.79 1.94
CA ASN A 84 -5.94 -11.77 3.31
C ASN A 84 -5.81 -10.33 3.81
N PRO A 85 -6.28 -10.02 5.04
CA PRO A 85 -6.06 -8.70 5.60
C PRO A 85 -4.57 -8.46 5.86
N VAL A 86 -4.14 -7.21 5.73
CA VAL A 86 -2.82 -6.71 6.10
C VAL A 86 -2.91 -5.84 7.35
N ILE A 87 -1.87 -5.89 8.18
CA ILE A 87 -1.60 -4.94 9.25
C ILE A 87 -0.40 -4.09 8.82
N PHE A 88 -0.51 -2.79 9.02
CA PHE A 88 0.56 -1.82 8.77
C PHE A 88 1.37 -1.55 10.04
N SER A 89 2.68 -1.35 9.86
CA SER A 89 3.61 -0.95 10.92
C SER A 89 4.55 0.14 10.37
N ASN A 90 4.46 1.35 10.93
CA ASN A 90 5.24 2.51 10.50
C ASN A 90 6.71 2.40 10.94
N ALA A 91 7.62 3.00 10.15
CA ALA A 91 9.01 3.19 10.56
C ALA A 91 9.14 4.16 11.74
N ASP A 92 8.33 5.23 11.76
CA ASP A 92 8.16 6.07 12.94
C ASP A 92 7.13 5.43 13.88
N HIS A 93 7.62 4.79 14.94
CA HIS A 93 6.79 4.12 15.92
C HIS A 93 5.93 5.07 16.79
N ASN A 94 6.16 6.38 16.72
CA ASN A 94 5.35 7.36 17.46
C ASN A 94 4.08 7.78 16.73
N ASP A 95 3.94 7.39 15.46
CA ASP A 95 2.79 7.71 14.63
C ASP A 95 1.96 6.45 14.38
N ASP A 96 0.70 6.47 14.79
CA ASP A 96 -0.23 5.38 14.59
C ASP A 96 -1.01 5.49 13.27
N VAL A 97 -0.93 6.62 12.56
CA VAL A 97 -1.55 6.84 11.25
C VAL A 97 -0.58 6.47 10.15
N VAL A 98 -1.02 5.68 9.17
CA VAL A 98 -0.25 5.40 7.97
C VAL A 98 -0.26 6.63 7.07
N ARG A 99 0.92 7.16 6.74
CA ARG A 99 1.06 8.39 5.95
C ARG A 99 1.55 8.12 4.54
N VAL A 100 1.03 8.90 3.60
CA VAL A 100 1.48 8.94 2.22
C VAL A 100 2.99 9.18 2.17
N SER A 101 3.67 8.40 1.32
CA SER A 101 5.12 8.45 1.06
C SER A 101 6.03 8.23 2.29
N SER A 102 5.49 7.72 3.40
CA SER A 102 6.27 7.28 4.58
C SER A 102 6.59 5.80 4.51
N ASP A 103 7.73 5.38 5.07
CA ASP A 103 8.16 3.99 5.08
C ASP A 103 7.26 3.15 6.01
N VAL A 104 6.66 2.09 5.46
CA VAL A 104 5.72 1.21 6.16
C VAL A 104 6.00 -0.26 5.82
N ASN A 105 5.88 -1.14 6.81
CA ASN A 105 5.82 -2.58 6.58
C ASN A 105 4.36 -3.02 6.41
N LEU A 106 4.13 -4.01 5.52
CA LEU A 106 2.86 -4.68 5.36
C LEU A 106 2.99 -6.13 5.81
N LYS A 107 2.06 -6.60 6.63
CA LYS A 107 2.07 -7.96 7.16
C LYS A 107 0.71 -8.61 7.00
N PHE A 108 0.62 -9.71 6.25
CA PHE A 108 -0.63 -10.46 6.19
C PHE A 108 -0.98 -11.07 7.54
N THR A 109 -2.27 -11.05 7.88
CA THR A 109 -2.85 -11.66 9.07
C THR A 109 -4.00 -12.62 8.70
N GLY A 110 -4.57 -13.27 9.71
CA GLY A 110 -5.62 -14.26 9.56
C GLY A 110 -5.11 -15.70 9.55
N LYS A 111 -5.99 -16.64 9.15
CA LYS A 111 -5.65 -18.06 9.14
C LYS A 111 -4.63 -18.35 8.05
N ARG A 112 -3.51 -18.93 8.46
CA ARG A 112 -2.44 -19.40 7.58
C ARG A 112 -2.15 -20.86 7.88
N ASP A 113 -1.92 -21.62 6.83
CA ASP A 113 -1.45 -23.00 6.94
C ASP A 113 0.00 -23.02 7.46
N ARG A 114 0.32 -23.98 8.33
CA ARG A 114 1.61 -24.09 9.03
C ARG A 114 2.76 -24.60 8.15
N LEU A 115 2.51 -24.83 6.86
CA LEU A 115 3.51 -25.27 5.89
C LEU A 115 4.77 -24.38 5.89
N CYS A 116 4.59 -23.06 5.94
CA CYS A 116 5.70 -22.11 6.00
C CYS A 116 5.76 -21.45 7.39
N GLN A 117 6.95 -21.48 8.00
CA GLN A 117 7.22 -20.83 9.28
C GLN A 117 7.88 -19.45 9.12
N THR A 118 8.05 -19.00 7.87
CA THR A 118 8.59 -17.66 7.55
C THR A 118 7.61 -16.57 7.99
N SER A 119 8.11 -15.36 8.21
CA SER A 119 7.28 -14.17 8.44
C SER A 119 6.25 -13.94 7.32
N THR A 120 5.11 -13.35 7.62
CA THR A 120 4.11 -12.86 6.64
C THR A 120 4.29 -11.38 6.29
N VAL A 121 5.40 -10.79 6.74
CA VAL A 121 5.81 -9.44 6.35
C VAL A 121 6.29 -9.48 4.91
N TRP A 122 5.89 -8.49 4.14
CA TRP A 122 6.29 -8.34 2.76
C TRP A 122 7.75 -7.95 2.64
N LYS A 123 8.38 -8.39 1.57
CA LYS A 123 9.68 -7.91 1.12
C LYS A 123 9.79 -7.99 -0.39
N VAL A 124 10.67 -7.19 -0.98
CA VAL A 124 11.08 -7.37 -2.38
C VAL A 124 12.14 -8.48 -2.44
N GLN A 125 11.93 -9.49 -3.30
CA GLN A 125 12.93 -10.54 -3.53
C GLN A 125 14.10 -10.05 -4.39
N ASN A 126 15.12 -10.90 -4.49
CA ASN A 126 16.11 -10.79 -5.54
C ASN A 126 15.44 -10.99 -6.92
N ILE A 127 16.17 -10.65 -7.98
CA ILE A 127 15.72 -10.90 -9.35
C ILE A 127 15.36 -12.38 -9.47
N ASP A 128 14.18 -12.62 -10.02
CA ASP A 128 13.72 -13.94 -10.40
C ASP A 128 14.38 -14.32 -11.73
N ASP A 129 15.15 -15.41 -11.75
CA ASP A 129 15.93 -15.81 -12.93
C ASP A 129 15.04 -16.21 -14.12
N SER A 130 13.77 -16.53 -13.86
CA SER A 130 12.86 -17.08 -14.87
C SER A 130 12.07 -16.00 -15.61
N THR A 131 11.68 -14.95 -14.89
CA THR A 131 10.94 -13.80 -15.47
C THR A 131 11.79 -12.54 -15.57
N GLU A 132 13.04 -12.56 -15.07
CA GLU A 132 13.93 -11.40 -14.88
C GLU A 132 13.35 -10.28 -14.00
N LYS A 133 12.25 -10.53 -13.27
CA LYS A 133 11.54 -9.53 -12.46
C LYS A 133 11.92 -9.59 -10.98
N ARG A 134 11.75 -8.48 -10.28
CA ARG A 134 11.83 -8.43 -8.81
C ARG A 134 10.43 -8.39 -8.20
N PHE A 135 9.94 -9.54 -7.77
CA PHE A 135 8.62 -9.65 -7.14
C PHE A 135 8.60 -9.18 -5.68
N VAL A 136 7.38 -8.98 -5.17
CA VAL A 136 7.09 -8.95 -3.75
C VAL A 136 6.77 -10.37 -3.28
N GLU A 137 7.42 -10.80 -2.20
CA GLU A 137 7.17 -12.08 -1.53
C GLU A 137 7.07 -11.88 -0.01
N LEU A 138 6.79 -12.96 0.71
CA LEU A 138 6.76 -12.96 2.17
C LEU A 138 8.12 -13.35 2.76
N GLY A 139 8.22 -13.30 4.09
CA GLY A 139 9.46 -13.60 4.80
C GLY A 139 10.33 -12.38 5.08
N GLY A 140 9.76 -11.17 5.01
CA GLY A 140 10.39 -9.94 5.46
C GLY A 140 10.51 -9.81 6.98
N GLU A 141 11.18 -8.75 7.42
CA GLU A 141 11.32 -8.39 8.83
C GLU A 141 10.46 -7.16 9.13
N GLU A 142 9.76 -7.19 10.26
CA GLU A 142 8.94 -6.06 10.73
C GLU A 142 9.77 -5.20 11.68
N GLY A 143 9.73 -3.87 11.49
CA GLY A 143 10.45 -2.92 12.31
C GLY A 143 11.94 -2.88 12.00
N ASN A 144 12.72 -2.45 13.00
CA ASN A 144 14.16 -2.19 12.89
C ASN A 144 14.52 -1.37 11.64
N PRO A 145 13.99 -0.13 11.47
CA PRO A 145 14.23 0.67 10.26
C PRO A 145 15.73 0.87 10.03
N GLY A 146 16.23 0.36 8.90
CA GLY A 146 17.66 0.42 8.59
C GLY A 146 18.01 -0.29 7.29
N CYS A 147 19.30 -0.28 6.96
CA CYS A 147 19.81 -0.92 5.75
C CYS A 147 19.63 -2.45 5.74
N ASP A 148 19.62 -3.09 6.91
CA ASP A 148 19.45 -4.54 7.06
C ASP A 148 18.01 -4.99 6.75
N THR A 149 17.03 -4.14 7.01
CA THR A 149 15.59 -4.42 6.77
C THR A 149 15.04 -3.70 5.54
N LYS A 150 15.88 -3.00 4.77
CA LYS A 150 15.48 -2.11 3.66
C LYS A 150 14.49 -2.73 2.67
N GLN A 151 14.61 -4.04 2.42
CA GLN A 151 13.78 -4.80 1.49
C GLN A 151 12.31 -4.95 1.93
N SER A 152 12.01 -4.71 3.21
CA SER A 152 10.68 -4.82 3.79
C SER A 152 9.94 -3.49 3.92
N TRP A 153 10.55 -2.39 3.49
CA TRP A 153 9.97 -1.05 3.59
C TRP A 153 9.39 -0.59 2.26
N PHE A 154 8.09 -0.30 2.28
CA PHE A 154 7.32 0.16 1.15
C PHE A 154 6.78 1.56 1.42
N LYS A 155 6.29 2.21 0.36
CA LYS A 155 5.55 3.45 0.45
C LYS A 155 4.19 3.30 -0.20
N ILE A 156 3.24 4.06 0.31
CA ILE A 156 1.90 4.20 -0.25
C ILE A 156 1.79 5.61 -0.82
N GLU A 157 1.45 5.74 -2.09
CA GLU A 157 1.27 7.02 -2.77
C GLU A 157 -0.16 7.15 -3.29
N GLU A 158 -0.66 8.37 -3.44
CA GLU A 158 -1.93 8.60 -4.15
C GLU A 158 -1.73 8.36 -5.65
N THR A 159 -2.74 7.81 -6.34
CA THR A 159 -2.71 7.61 -7.80
C THR A 159 -2.94 8.91 -8.59
N GLY A 160 -3.36 9.99 -7.92
CA GLY A 160 -3.71 11.27 -8.55
C GLY A 160 -5.14 11.33 -9.12
N THR A 161 -5.97 10.30 -8.90
CA THR A 161 -7.37 10.28 -9.36
C THR A 161 -8.30 11.06 -8.43
N GLU A 162 -8.95 12.12 -8.92
CA GLU A 162 -9.78 13.00 -8.08
C GLU A 162 -11.15 12.42 -7.69
N ARG A 163 -11.67 11.43 -8.43
CA ARG A 163 -13.03 10.90 -8.23
C ARG A 163 -13.16 9.95 -7.05
N MET A 164 -12.09 9.23 -6.74
CA MET A 164 -11.98 8.33 -5.61
C MET A 164 -10.51 8.30 -5.20
N ARG A 165 -10.25 8.43 -3.90
CA ARG A 165 -8.89 8.28 -3.36
C ARG A 165 -8.47 6.83 -3.50
N MET A 166 -7.61 6.60 -4.47
CA MET A 166 -6.95 5.33 -4.71
C MET A 166 -5.47 5.52 -4.44
N TYR A 167 -4.82 4.42 -4.08
CA TYR A 167 -3.43 4.39 -3.69
C TYR A 167 -2.64 3.43 -4.56
N LYS A 168 -1.34 3.63 -4.63
CA LYS A 168 -0.41 2.73 -5.28
C LYS A 168 0.74 2.41 -4.34
N PHE A 169 1.33 1.24 -4.50
CA PHE A 169 2.54 0.87 -3.76
C PHE A 169 3.79 1.27 -4.53
N LYS A 170 4.82 1.60 -3.77
CA LYS A 170 6.13 1.96 -4.30
C LYS A 170 7.23 1.35 -3.43
N TYR A 171 8.31 0.95 -4.06
CA TYR A 171 9.52 0.53 -3.36
C TYR A 171 10.58 1.62 -3.50
N CYS A 172 10.71 2.44 -2.47
CA CYS A 172 11.61 3.59 -2.41
C CYS A 172 12.03 3.81 -0.94
N PRO A 173 12.67 2.81 -0.30
CA PRO A 173 12.91 2.80 1.14
C PRO A 173 13.82 3.97 1.54
N SER A 174 13.39 4.79 2.50
CA SER A 174 14.19 5.92 3.02
C SER A 174 14.87 5.62 4.36
N VAL A 175 14.63 4.43 4.91
CA VAL A 175 15.24 3.94 6.16
C VAL A 175 16.76 3.70 6.09
N CYS A 176 17.36 3.78 4.90
CA CYS A 176 18.80 3.55 4.67
C CYS A 176 19.40 4.75 3.92
N GLY A 177 19.98 5.71 4.65
CA GLY A 177 20.34 7.04 4.16
C GLY A 177 21.47 7.16 3.12
N SER A 178 22.04 6.07 2.61
CA SER A 178 23.16 6.13 1.65
C SER A 178 23.19 5.07 0.55
N SER A 179 22.26 4.11 0.52
CA SER A 179 22.17 3.19 -0.62
C SER A 179 21.15 3.73 -1.61
N ALA A 180 21.60 4.11 -2.80
CA ALA A 180 20.73 4.40 -3.94
C ALA A 180 19.96 3.12 -4.27
N THR A 181 18.82 2.94 -3.60
CA THR A 181 17.80 1.99 -4.04
C THR A 181 16.95 2.77 -5.01
N ASP A 182 16.85 2.28 -6.24
CA ASP A 182 15.99 2.90 -7.23
C ASP A 182 14.55 2.95 -6.70
N CYS A 183 13.90 4.09 -6.91
CA CYS A 183 12.53 4.30 -6.48
C CYS A 183 11.60 3.76 -7.57
N ASN A 184 11.19 2.51 -7.39
CA ASN A 184 10.42 1.76 -8.37
C ASN A 184 8.94 1.78 -8.02
N GLU A 185 8.10 1.99 -9.03
CA GLU A 185 6.66 1.71 -8.93
C GLU A 185 6.46 0.19 -8.74
N ILE A 186 5.36 -0.19 -8.08
CA ILE A 186 4.96 -1.59 -7.98
C ILE A 186 3.76 -1.83 -8.89
N GLU A 187 3.94 -2.72 -9.85
CA GLU A 187 2.96 -3.11 -10.85
C GLU A 187 2.48 -4.55 -10.64
N ARG A 188 1.44 -4.93 -11.38
CA ARG A 188 1.02 -6.32 -11.47
C ARG A 188 1.85 -7.03 -12.53
N ALA A 189 2.22 -8.27 -12.26
CA ALA A 189 2.90 -9.13 -13.23
C ALA A 189 2.52 -10.59 -12.99
N GLU A 190 2.30 -11.32 -14.08
CA GLU A 190 2.07 -12.76 -14.04
C GLU A 190 3.40 -13.50 -13.78
N ASP A 191 3.39 -14.51 -12.92
CA ASP A 191 4.51 -15.43 -12.72
C ASP A 191 4.44 -16.65 -13.66
N GLU A 192 5.44 -17.53 -13.61
CA GLU A 192 5.47 -18.73 -14.45
C GLU A 192 4.31 -19.70 -14.19
N ASP A 193 3.68 -19.63 -13.02
CA ASP A 193 2.52 -20.45 -12.65
C ASP A 193 1.18 -19.82 -13.10
N GLY A 194 1.21 -18.65 -13.76
CA GLY A 194 0.03 -17.90 -14.17
C GLY A 194 -0.64 -17.13 -13.03
N GLN A 195 0.03 -16.96 -11.89
CA GLN A 195 -0.50 -16.18 -10.77
C GLN A 195 -0.17 -14.71 -10.95
N MET A 196 -1.18 -13.86 -10.73
CA MET A 196 -0.97 -12.42 -10.73
C MET A 196 -0.28 -11.99 -9.43
N ARG A 197 0.95 -11.48 -9.52
CA ARG A 197 1.79 -11.02 -8.41
C ARG A 197 2.07 -9.52 -8.49
N LEU A 198 2.74 -9.01 -7.46
CA LEU A 198 3.28 -7.65 -7.46
C LEU A 198 4.78 -7.67 -7.79
N ALA A 199 5.22 -6.83 -8.71
CA ALA A 199 6.62 -6.70 -9.11
C ALA A 199 7.07 -5.25 -9.15
N LEU A 200 8.37 -5.02 -8.97
CA LEU A 200 8.96 -3.73 -9.28
C LEU A 200 8.87 -3.49 -10.79
N SER A 201 8.39 -2.31 -11.18
CA SER A 201 8.35 -1.89 -12.58
C SER A 201 9.75 -1.57 -13.09
N GLU A 202 10.05 -1.97 -14.32
CA GLU A 202 11.32 -1.66 -14.99
C GLU A 202 11.26 -0.36 -15.82
N GLY A 203 10.20 0.44 -15.64
CA GLY A 203 9.99 1.71 -16.34
C GLY A 203 9.20 1.58 -17.65
N GLU A 204 8.95 0.35 -18.12
CA GLU A 204 8.11 0.02 -19.28
C GLU A 204 7.00 -0.97 -18.87
N GLY A 205 5.93 -0.48 -18.24
CA GLY A 205 4.79 -1.29 -17.80
C GLY A 205 3.48 -0.54 -17.85
N GLU A 206 2.36 -1.21 -17.55
CA GLU A 206 1.00 -0.63 -17.50
C GLU A 206 0.84 0.50 -16.47
N GLY A 207 1.88 0.75 -15.68
CA GLY A 207 1.89 1.72 -14.59
C GLY A 207 1.51 1.08 -13.26
N ALA A 208 1.53 1.89 -12.20
CA ALA A 208 1.22 1.39 -10.87
C ALA A 208 -0.26 1.02 -10.74
N TRP A 209 -0.54 -0.10 -10.09
CA TRP A 209 -1.92 -0.58 -9.90
C TRP A 209 -2.64 0.19 -8.80
N PRO A 210 -3.88 0.67 -9.02
CA PRO A 210 -4.66 1.34 -8.00
C PRO A 210 -5.23 0.35 -6.97
N TRP A 211 -5.12 0.68 -5.70
CA TRP A 211 -5.59 -0.06 -4.55
C TRP A 211 -6.47 0.82 -3.67
N VAL A 212 -7.42 0.20 -2.98
CA VAL A 212 -8.21 0.80 -1.91
C VAL A 212 -8.12 -0.06 -0.65
N PHE A 213 -8.29 0.58 0.52
CA PHE A 213 -8.22 -0.09 1.81
C PHE A 213 -9.60 -0.27 2.41
N LEU A 214 -9.92 -1.49 2.85
CA LEU A 214 -11.19 -1.81 3.51
C LEU A 214 -10.90 -2.34 4.91
N LYS A 215 -11.37 -1.65 5.95
CA LYS A 215 -11.20 -2.07 7.34
C LYS A 215 -11.85 -3.44 7.58
N ALA A 216 -11.08 -4.44 7.98
CA ALA A 216 -11.54 -5.83 8.01
C ALA A 216 -12.55 -6.14 9.14
N ASN A 217 -12.59 -5.30 10.17
CA ASN A 217 -13.43 -5.47 11.36
C ASN A 217 -14.75 -4.70 11.31
N GLU A 218 -15.05 -3.99 10.21
CA GLU A 218 -16.31 -3.25 10.07
C GLU A 218 -17.44 -4.13 9.52
N PRO A 219 -18.71 -3.86 9.92
CA PRO A 219 -19.86 -4.50 9.33
C PRO A 219 -19.84 -4.27 7.82
N ARG A 220 -19.86 -5.37 7.06
CA ARG A 220 -19.76 -5.35 5.60
C ARG A 220 -20.94 -4.60 4.98
N SER A 221 -20.83 -3.29 4.82
CA SER A 221 -21.67 -2.57 3.88
C SER A 221 -21.20 -3.00 2.49
N ARG A 222 -22.08 -3.68 1.75
CA ARG A 222 -21.87 -3.90 0.31
C ARG A 222 -21.43 -2.56 -0.28
N ILE A 223 -20.27 -2.52 -0.91
CA ILE A 223 -19.84 -1.38 -1.73
C ILE A 223 -21.05 -1.08 -2.60
N ARG A 224 -21.67 0.09 -2.41
CA ARG A 224 -22.81 0.47 -3.21
C ARG A 224 -22.27 0.62 -4.62
N GLN A 225 -22.52 -0.37 -5.48
CA GLN A 225 -22.54 -0.14 -6.91
C GLN A 225 -23.38 1.11 -7.11
N VAL A 226 -22.75 2.18 -7.58
CA VAL A 226 -23.48 3.33 -8.08
C VAL A 226 -24.04 2.88 -9.42
N VAL A 227 -25.09 2.06 -9.37
CA VAL A 227 -25.94 1.80 -10.54
C VAL A 227 -26.65 3.12 -10.78
N ARG A 228 -26.14 3.91 -11.73
CA ARG A 228 -26.95 4.99 -12.30
C ARG A 228 -28.02 4.32 -13.15
N ALA A 229 -29.26 4.44 -12.69
CA ALA A 229 -30.45 4.21 -13.49
C ALA A 229 -30.56 5.22 -14.63
#